data_AF-A0A087PXF8-F1
#
_entry.id   AF-A0A087PXF8-F1
#
_cell.length_a   1.000
_cell.length_b   1.000
_cell.length_c   1.000
_cell.angle_alpha   90.00
_cell.angle_beta   90.00
_cell.angle_gamma   90.00
#
_symmetry.space_group_name_H-M   'P 1'
#
loop_
_entity.id
_entity.type
_entity.pdbx_description
1 polymer ?
#
loop_
_entity_poly.entity_id
_entity_poly.type
_entity_poly.pdbx_seq_one_letter_code
_entity_poly.pdbx_strand_id
1 'polypeptide(L)'
;MQTLAPVTRKVLRARDAAEYLGISVSALRNLAQTRLPAFSVTTGRKVWLVSDLDNYLSQCSGRAITDAPANPWDKILADRQAQVSQNLSG
;
A
#
# COMPACT_ATOMS: atom_id res chain seq x y z
N MET A 1 8.36 -24.82 13.38
CA MET A 1 7.69 -24.53 12.09
C MET A 1 7.72 -23.02 11.88
N GLN A 2 8.57 -22.52 10.99
CA GLN A 2 8.55 -21.10 10.61
C GLN A 2 7.43 -20.91 9.58
N THR A 3 6.33 -20.31 10.01
CA THR A 3 5.26 -19.89 9.10
C THR A 3 5.79 -18.73 8.28
N LEU A 4 6.13 -18.98 7.01
CA LEU A 4 6.47 -17.91 6.06
C LEU A 4 5.30 -16.92 6.07
N ALA A 5 5.58 -15.67 6.44
CA ALA A 5 4.59 -14.61 6.38
C ALA A 5 3.98 -14.59 4.97
N PRO A 6 2.64 -14.53 4.83
CA PRO A 6 2.03 -14.52 3.52
C PRO A 6 2.60 -13.34 2.75
N VAL A 7 3.15 -13.60 1.57
CA VAL A 7 3.65 -12.56 0.66
C VAL A 7 2.49 -11.63 0.36
N THR A 8 2.42 -10.50 1.06
CA THR A 8 1.43 -9.46 0.85
C THR A 8 1.64 -8.94 -0.56
N ARG A 9 0.72 -9.31 -1.46
CA ARG A 9 0.78 -8.86 -2.85
C ARG A 9 0.70 -7.35 -2.85
N LYS A 10 1.79 -6.70 -3.27
CA LYS A 10 1.87 -5.24 -3.35
C LYS A 10 0.95 -4.65 -4.42
N VAL A 11 0.52 -5.46 -5.39
CA VAL A 11 -0.31 -5.06 -6.53
C VAL A 11 -1.51 -5.97 -6.75
N LEU A 12 -2.64 -5.37 -7.15
CA LEU A 12 -3.90 -6.02 -7.48
C LEU A 12 -4.28 -5.78 -8.94
N ARG A 13 -4.96 -6.75 -9.56
CA ARG A 13 -5.55 -6.59 -10.91
C ARG A 13 -6.90 -5.87 -10.80
N ALA A 14 -7.45 -5.43 -11.92
CA ALA A 14 -8.70 -4.66 -11.95
C ALA A 14 -9.88 -5.31 -11.19
N ARG A 15 -10.03 -6.64 -11.27
CA ARG A 15 -11.09 -7.35 -10.54
C ARG A 15 -10.86 -7.28 -9.04
N ASP A 16 -9.67 -7.71 -8.59
CA ASP A 16 -9.32 -7.78 -7.17
C ASP A 16 -9.29 -6.37 -6.54
N ALA A 17 -8.81 -5.35 -7.27
CA ALA A 17 -8.81 -3.97 -6.81
C ALA A 17 -10.22 -3.38 -6.68
N ALA A 18 -11.12 -3.73 -7.61
CA ALA A 18 -12.52 -3.28 -7.53
C ALA A 18 -13.24 -3.94 -6.35
N GLU A 19 -12.99 -5.24 -6.14
CA GLU A 19 -13.49 -5.99 -4.99
C GLU A 19 -12.95 -5.43 -3.67
N TYR A 20 -11.66 -5.08 -3.61
CA TYR A 20 -11.03 -4.44 -2.44
C TYR A 20 -11.72 -3.13 -2.05
N LEU A 21 -12.09 -2.31 -3.03
CA LEU A 21 -12.81 -1.05 -2.81
C LEU A 21 -14.33 -1.23 -2.63
N GLY A 22 -14.87 -2.44 -2.81
CA GLY A 22 -16.31 -2.71 -2.75
C GLY A 22 -17.12 -2.09 -3.91
N ILE A 23 -16.50 -1.92 -5.08
CA ILE A 23 -17.11 -1.29 -6.26
C ILE A 23 -17.08 -2.20 -7.50
N SER A 24 -17.80 -1.81 -8.56
CA SER A 24 -17.71 -2.50 -9.84
C SER A 24 -16.41 -2.19 -10.59
N VAL A 25 -15.95 -3.12 -11.43
CA VAL A 25 -14.75 -2.92 -12.27
C VAL A 25 -14.91 -1.72 -13.22
N SER A 26 -16.13 -1.47 -13.70
CA SER A 26 -16.43 -0.30 -14.55
C SER A 26 -16.26 1.00 -13.77
N ALA A 27 -16.73 1.07 -12.52
CA ALA A 27 -16.53 2.21 -11.64
C ALA A 27 -15.04 2.43 -11.32
N LEU A 28 -14.28 1.35 -11.06
CA LEU A 28 -12.82 1.44 -10.89
C LEU A 28 -12.14 2.03 -12.13
N ARG A 29 -12.52 1.62 -13.35
CA ARG A 29 -11.92 2.19 -14.58
C ARG A 29 -12.20 3.68 -14.73
N ASN A 30 -13.39 4.14 -14.35
CA ASN A 30 -13.72 5.57 -14.37
C ASN A 30 -12.93 6.34 -13.30
N LEU A 31 -12.80 5.79 -12.09
CA LEU A 31 -11.95 6.36 -11.03
C LEU A 31 -10.48 6.43 -11.46
N ALA A 32 -10.01 5.44 -12.21
CA ALA A 32 -8.64 5.38 -12.67
C ALA A 32 -8.26 6.46 -13.69
N GLN A 33 -9.25 7.15 -14.29
CA GLN A 33 -9.01 8.29 -15.17
C GLN A 33 -8.78 9.60 -14.41
N THR A 34 -9.15 9.66 -13.13
CA THR A 34 -9.24 10.93 -12.40
C THR A 34 -8.48 10.93 -11.07
N ARG A 35 -8.65 9.90 -10.25
CA ARG A 35 -8.19 9.89 -8.85
C ARG A 35 -7.29 8.73 -8.48
N LEU A 36 -7.37 7.61 -9.19
CA LEU A 36 -6.68 6.37 -8.83
C LEU A 36 -5.95 5.75 -10.03
N PRO A 37 -4.91 6.42 -10.57
CA PRO A 37 -4.27 6.03 -11.80
C PRO A 37 -3.70 4.62 -11.72
N ALA A 38 -3.91 3.85 -12.79
CA ALA A 38 -3.44 2.47 -12.85
C ALA A 38 -2.03 2.39 -13.43
N PHE A 39 -1.20 1.51 -12.86
CA PHE A 39 0.11 1.18 -13.42
C PHE A 39 -0.04 0.23 -14.60
N SER A 40 0.59 0.56 -15.73
CA SER A 40 0.64 -0.33 -16.89
C SER A 40 1.88 -1.20 -16.81
N VAL A 41 1.69 -2.52 -16.72
CA VAL A 41 2.80 -3.50 -16.67
C VAL A 41 3.17 -3.96 -18.08
N THR A 42 2.16 -4.22 -18.91
CA THR A 42 2.28 -4.53 -20.33
C THR A 42 1.12 -3.87 -21.08
N THR A 43 1.17 -3.87 -22.41
CA THR A 43 0.06 -3.41 -23.25
C THR A 43 -1.22 -4.14 -22.85
N GLY A 44 -2.26 -3.38 -22.47
CA GLY A 44 -3.56 -3.92 -22.03
C GLY A 44 -3.62 -4.44 -20.59
N ARG A 45 -2.49 -4.53 -19.87
CA ARG A 45 -2.47 -5.03 -18.48
C ARG A 45 -2.20 -3.91 -17.49
N LYS A 46 -3.25 -3.56 -16.76
CA LYS A 46 -3.23 -2.55 -15.70
C LYS A 46 -3.32 -3.20 -14.32
N VAL A 47 -2.56 -2.65 -13.38
CA VAL A 47 -2.52 -3.05 -11.97
C VAL A 47 -2.60 -1.83 -11.07
N TRP A 48 -3.04 -2.04 -9.84
CA TRP A 48 -3.14 -1.01 -8.81
C TRP A 48 -2.31 -1.44 -7.60
N LEU A 49 -1.59 -0.50 -7.00
CA LEU A 49 -0.87 -0.74 -5.75
C LEU A 49 -1.86 -0.71 -4.59
N VAL A 50 -1.72 -1.65 -3.65
CA VAL A 50 -2.60 -1.71 -2.47
C VAL A 50 -2.50 -0.41 -1.65
N SER A 51 -1.31 0.16 -1.52
CA SER A 51 -1.09 1.45 -0.84
C SER A 51 -1.92 2.60 -1.43
N ASP A 52 -2.09 2.62 -2.75
CA ASP A 52 -2.87 3.67 -3.42
C ASP A 52 -4.36 3.48 -3.15
N LEU A 53 -4.82 2.22 -3.08
CA LEU A 53 -6.20 1.89 -2.70
C LEU A 53 -6.49 2.32 -1.26
N ASP A 54 -5.58 2.02 -0.33
CA ASP A 54 -5.69 2.41 1.08
C ASP A 54 -5.69 3.93 1.26
N ASN A 55 -4.80 4.62 0.55
CA ASN A 55 -4.77 6.09 0.51
C ASN A 55 -6.09 6.66 -0.01
N TYR A 56 -6.66 6.08 -1.06
CA TYR A 56 -7.94 6.50 -1.59
C TYR A 56 -9.09 6.29 -0.60
N LEU A 57 -9.19 5.10 0.01
CA LEU A 57 -10.21 4.82 1.03
C LEU A 57 -10.12 5.79 2.21
N SER A 58 -8.91 6.18 2.57
CA SER A 58 -8.67 7.06 3.70
C SER A 58 -9.06 8.50 3.37
N GLN A 59 -8.69 8.99 2.18
CA GLN A 59 -9.22 10.25 1.66
C GLN A 59 -10.75 10.26 1.64
N CYS A 60 -11.39 9.17 1.20
CA CYS A 60 -12.85 9.04 1.19
C CYS A 60 -13.46 9.05 2.60
N SER A 61 -12.77 8.48 3.60
CA SER A 61 -13.23 8.48 4.99
C SER A 61 -13.04 9.82 5.71
N GLY A 62 -12.32 10.78 5.12
CA GLY A 62 -11.95 12.04 5.76
C GLY A 62 -10.92 11.90 6.89
N ARG A 63 -10.35 10.70 7.08
CA ARG A 63 -9.22 10.45 7.99
C ARG A 63 -7.97 10.28 7.14
N ALA A 64 -7.01 11.19 7.28
CA ALA A 64 -5.70 10.97 6.70
C ALA A 64 -5.10 9.67 7.27
N ILE A 65 -4.62 8.75 6.42
CA ILE A 65 -3.63 7.79 6.89
C ILE A 65 -2.42 8.63 7.24
N THR A 66 -2.24 8.89 8.52
CA THR A 66 -0.92 9.15 9.03
C THR A 66 -0.17 7.83 8.91
N ASP A 67 0.80 7.76 7.98
CA ASP A 67 1.93 6.80 8.02
C ASP A 67 2.82 7.05 9.26
N ALA A 68 2.25 7.59 10.34
CA ALA A 68 2.91 7.60 11.62
C ALA A 68 2.89 6.15 12.11
N PRO A 69 4.04 5.54 12.42
CA PRO A 69 4.06 4.21 13.00
C PRO A 69 3.24 4.23 14.28
N ALA A 70 2.01 3.73 14.19
CA ALA A 70 1.12 3.58 15.33
C ALA A 70 1.62 2.48 16.27
N ASN A 71 2.59 1.69 15.81
CA ASN A 71 3.16 0.59 16.55
C ASN A 71 4.38 1.05 17.39
N PRO A 72 4.31 0.93 18.73
CA PRO A 72 5.46 1.19 19.62
C PRO A 72 6.72 0.39 19.24
N TRP A 73 6.56 -0.77 18.60
CA TRP A 73 7.66 -1.62 18.17
C TRP A 73 8.46 -1.04 16.99
N ASP A 74 7.83 -0.23 16.12
CA ASP A 74 8.52 0.37 14.97
C ASP A 74 9.48 1.48 15.39
N LYS A 75 9.14 2.23 16.46
CA LYS A 75 10.06 3.20 17.08
C LYS A 75 11.32 2.52 17.63
N ILE A 76 11.14 1.40 18.33
CA ILE A 76 12.25 0.63 18.91
C ILE A 76 13.19 0.10 17.82
N LEU A 77 12.65 -0.30 16.66
CA LEU A 77 13.46 -0.79 15.54
C LEU A 77 14.25 0.34 14.88
N ALA A 78 13.64 1.51 14.67
CA ALA A 78 14.29 2.68 14.12
C ALA A 78 15.41 3.20 15.04
N ASP A 79 15.17 3.26 16.35
CA ASP A 79 16.18 3.68 17.34
C ASP A 79 17.37 2.72 17.37
N ARG A 80 17.13 1.42 17.27
CA ARG A 80 18.20 0.41 17.19
C ARG A 80 18.99 0.52 15.89
N GLN A 81 18.35 0.77 14.75
CA GLN A 81 19.05 0.97 13.48
C GLN A 81 19.95 2.21 13.52
N ALA A 82 19.47 3.31 14.11
CA ALA A 82 20.26 4.53 14.29
C ALA A 82 21.49 4.31 15.20
N GLN A 83 21.34 3.56 16.29
CA GLN A 83 22.47 3.20 17.18
C GLN A 83 23.51 2.31 16.50
N VAL A 84 23.09 1.33 15.70
CA VAL A 84 24.03 0.45 14.97
C VAL A 84 24.84 1.24 13.93
N SER A 85 24.21 2.19 13.23
CA SER A 85 24.91 3.05 12.28
C SER A 85 25.93 3.99 12.95
N GLN A 86 25.68 4.45 14.17
CA GLN A 86 26.64 5.26 14.93
C GLN A 86 27.87 4.46 15.37
N ASN A 87 27.69 3.18 15.76
CA ASN A 87 28.78 2.32 16.21
C ASN A 87 29.69 1.80 15.08
N LEU A 88 29.24 1.93 13.82
CA LEU A 88 30.03 1.54 12.63
C LEU A 88 30.84 2.71 12.05
N SER A 89 30.66 3.92 12.57
CA SER A 89 31.36 5.14 12.12
C SER A 89 32.46 5.60 13.08
N GLY A 90 32.80 4.78 14.08
CA GLY A 90 33.84 5.03 15.10
C GLY A 90 34.99 4.05 15.00
#